data_AF-A0AAU4SJ38-F1
#
_entry.id   AF-A0AAU4SJ38-F1
#
_cell.length_a   1.000
_cell.length_b   1.000
_cell.length_c   1.000
_cell.angle_alpha   90.00
_cell.angle_beta   90.00
_cell.angle_gamma   90.00
#
_symmetry.space_group_name_H-M   'P 1'
#
loop_
_entity.id
_entity.type
_entity.pdbx_description
1 polymer ?
#
loop_
_entity_poly.entity_id
_entity_poly.type
_entity_poly.pdbx_seq_one_letter_code
_entity_poly.pdbx_strand_id
1 'polypeptide(L)'
;MRIRTAAVATVALVCALTACSSSTDQPSSEAETTASEVSQKEKDEALAAAGIPPVPTGADRQALLDTLASAAPDVVQYEDEAIDAARNQCSAINGGAGMLDYLAAQRFTYKDVTTTEEQAAKINEALKSSGFCEF
;
A
#
# COMPACT_ATOMS: atom_id res chain seq x y z
N MET A 1 -36.80 45.49 11.80
CA MET A 1 -35.83 46.17 10.91
C MET A 1 -35.54 45.21 9.76
N ARG A 2 -35.94 45.57 8.54
CA ARG A 2 -35.77 44.73 7.33
C ARG A 2 -34.42 45.10 6.71
N ILE A 3 -33.56 44.12 6.45
CA ILE A 3 -32.33 44.32 5.68
C ILE A 3 -32.47 43.52 4.39
N ARG A 4 -32.41 44.24 3.27
CA ARG A 4 -32.42 43.74 1.89
C ARG A 4 -30.97 43.54 1.41
N THR A 5 -30.86 43.01 0.18
CA THR A 5 -29.68 42.95 -0.73
C THR A 5 -28.63 41.87 -0.43
N ALA A 6 -28.04 41.14 -1.38
CA ALA A 6 -28.05 41.17 -2.85
C ALA A 6 -27.65 39.78 -3.44
N ALA A 7 -28.02 39.54 -4.70
CA ALA A 7 -27.69 38.36 -5.50
C ALA A 7 -26.26 38.38 -6.06
N VAL A 8 -25.59 37.23 -6.22
CA VAL A 8 -24.44 37.04 -7.14
C VAL A 8 -24.39 35.62 -7.71
N ALA A 9 -24.57 35.57 -9.05
CA ALA A 9 -24.07 34.69 -10.11
C ALA A 9 -23.67 33.22 -9.85
N THR A 10 -24.37 32.33 -10.57
CA THR A 10 -23.97 30.96 -10.92
C THR A 10 -22.82 30.95 -11.94
N VAL A 11 -21.72 30.26 -11.62
CA VAL A 11 -20.66 29.95 -12.59
C VAL A 11 -20.92 28.56 -13.16
N ALA A 12 -21.20 28.49 -14.47
CA ALA A 12 -21.31 27.25 -15.22
C ALA A 12 -19.91 26.85 -15.73
N LEU A 13 -19.41 25.70 -15.26
CA LEU A 13 -18.15 25.11 -15.71
C LEU A 13 -18.44 24.26 -16.97
N VAL A 14 -18.01 24.75 -18.14
CA VAL A 14 -18.15 24.04 -19.42
C VAL A 14 -16.99 23.05 -19.57
N CYS A 15 -17.32 21.76 -19.67
CA CYS A 15 -16.38 20.70 -20.03
C CYS A 15 -15.89 20.89 -21.47
N ALA A 16 -14.59 21.13 -21.65
CA ALA A 16 -13.94 20.98 -22.94
C ALA A 16 -13.23 19.61 -22.97
N LEU A 17 -13.94 18.57 -23.46
CA LEU A 17 -13.27 17.36 -23.94
C LEU A 17 -12.70 17.68 -25.31
N THR A 18 -11.40 17.90 -25.39
CA THR A 18 -10.68 17.88 -26.67
C THR A 18 -10.59 16.43 -27.14
N ALA A 19 -11.59 16.04 -27.92
CA ALA A 19 -11.55 14.88 -28.77
C ALA A 19 -10.39 15.05 -29.77
N CYS A 20 -9.25 14.40 -29.50
CA CYS A 20 -8.17 14.26 -30.46
C CYS A 20 -8.58 13.18 -31.47
N SER A 21 -9.38 13.60 -32.46
CA SER A 21 -9.69 12.79 -33.63
C SER A 21 -8.97 13.42 -34.82
N SER A 22 -7.92 12.75 -35.27
CA SER A 22 -7.26 12.99 -36.54
C SER A 22 -6.76 11.65 -37.07
N SER A 23 -7.61 11.00 -37.86
CA SER A 23 -7.25 9.96 -38.84
C SER A 23 -6.70 10.68 -40.09
N THR A 24 -5.74 10.21 -40.90
CA THR A 24 -5.18 8.90 -41.31
C THR A 24 -3.85 9.26 -42.01
N ASP A 25 -2.71 8.57 -41.89
CA ASP A 25 -2.32 7.34 -42.62
C ASP A 25 -0.91 6.93 -42.13
N GLN A 26 -0.74 5.70 -41.63
CA GLN A 26 0.58 5.09 -41.44
C GLN A 26 0.45 3.57 -41.64
N PRO A 27 1.34 2.93 -42.41
CA PRO A 27 1.28 1.48 -42.65
C PRO A 27 1.36 0.73 -41.33
N SER A 28 0.51 -0.29 -41.21
CA SER A 28 0.46 -1.24 -40.11
C SER A 28 1.85 -1.85 -39.90
N SER A 29 2.56 -1.33 -38.90
CA SER A 29 3.56 -2.09 -38.18
C SER A 29 2.95 -2.27 -36.81
N GLU A 30 2.33 -3.42 -36.58
CA GLU A 30 2.21 -3.97 -35.23
C GLU A 30 3.64 -4.02 -34.68
N ALA A 31 4.03 -2.95 -33.98
CA ALA A 31 5.17 -3.00 -33.10
C ALA A 31 4.73 -3.91 -31.96
N GLU A 32 4.99 -5.22 -32.11
CA GLU A 32 5.06 -6.11 -30.97
C GLU A 32 6.13 -5.55 -30.04
N THR A 33 5.67 -4.72 -29.11
CA THR A 33 6.48 -4.31 -27.98
C THR A 33 6.52 -5.53 -27.09
N THR A 34 7.48 -6.43 -27.34
CA THR A 34 7.89 -7.42 -26.36
C THR A 34 8.46 -6.64 -25.18
N ALA A 35 7.59 -6.20 -24.28
CA ALA A 35 7.98 -5.71 -22.98
C ALA A 35 8.81 -6.83 -22.36
N SER A 36 10.11 -6.61 -22.20
CA SER A 36 10.98 -7.58 -21.54
C SER A 36 10.45 -7.77 -20.12
N GLU A 37 10.12 -9.01 -19.78
CA GLU A 37 9.61 -9.34 -18.46
C GLU A 37 10.70 -9.04 -17.41
N VAL A 38 10.37 -8.24 -16.41
CA VAL A 38 11.29 -7.94 -15.30
C VAL A 38 11.61 -9.24 -14.56
N SER A 39 12.90 -9.54 -14.43
CA SER A 39 13.38 -10.74 -13.76
C SER A 39 13.03 -10.73 -12.26
N GLN A 40 12.97 -11.91 -11.63
CA GLN A 40 12.71 -11.99 -10.20
C GLN A 40 13.76 -11.24 -9.38
N LYS A 41 15.03 -11.31 -9.81
CA LYS A 41 16.13 -10.61 -9.16
C LYS A 41 15.91 -9.09 -9.13
N GLU A 42 15.49 -8.51 -10.27
CA GLU A 42 15.21 -7.08 -10.35
C GLU A 42 14.02 -6.68 -9.46
N LYS A 43 13.00 -7.55 -9.33
CA LYS A 43 11.89 -7.32 -8.40
C LYS A 43 12.35 -7.34 -6.95
N ASP A 44 13.18 -8.31 -6.57
CA ASP A 44 13.69 -8.44 -5.20
C ASP A 44 14.59 -7.26 -4.82
N GLU A 45 15.46 -6.82 -5.74
CA GLU A 45 16.28 -5.62 -5.56
C GLU A 45 15.42 -4.35 -5.40
N ALA A 46 14.35 -4.22 -6.19
CA ALA A 46 13.43 -3.09 -6.07
C ALA A 46 12.65 -3.08 -4.75
N LEU A 47 12.19 -4.26 -4.29
CA LEU A 47 11.52 -4.41 -2.99
C LEU A 47 12.48 -4.05 -1.85
N ALA A 48 13.73 -4.54 -1.93
CA ALA A 48 14.74 -4.23 -0.95
C ALA A 48 15.06 -2.74 -0.88
N ALA A 49 15.21 -2.09 -2.04
CA ALA A 49 15.39 -0.64 -2.13
C ALA A 49 14.19 0.15 -1.57
N ALA A 50 12.99 -0.43 -1.60
CA ALA A 50 11.78 0.13 -0.99
C ALA A 50 11.64 -0.18 0.52
N GLY A 51 12.61 -0.83 1.14
CA GLY A 51 12.56 -1.22 2.55
C GLY A 51 11.57 -2.35 2.84
N ILE A 52 11.23 -3.17 1.83
CA ILE A 52 10.34 -4.33 1.95
C ILE A 52 11.18 -5.61 2.08
N PRO A 53 11.10 -6.35 3.20
CA PRO A 53 11.80 -7.62 3.37
C PRO A 53 11.39 -8.66 2.33
N PRO A 54 12.25 -9.68 2.07
CA PRO A 54 11.84 -10.86 1.30
C PRO A 54 10.64 -11.56 1.97
N VAL A 55 9.90 -12.35 1.19
CA VAL A 55 8.81 -13.17 1.76
C VAL A 55 9.43 -14.20 2.71
N PRO A 56 9.09 -14.20 4.01
CA PRO A 56 9.64 -15.16 4.95
C PRO A 56 9.13 -16.57 4.64
N THR A 57 9.96 -17.58 4.91
CA THR A 57 9.62 -18.99 4.72
C THR A 57 10.00 -19.81 5.95
N GLY A 58 9.47 -21.03 6.07
CA GLY A 58 9.85 -21.95 7.14
C GLY A 58 9.71 -21.35 8.55
N ALA A 59 10.79 -21.42 9.33
CA ALA A 59 10.82 -20.92 10.71
C ALA A 59 10.61 -19.41 10.81
N ASP A 60 11.13 -18.63 9.86
CA ASP A 60 10.99 -17.16 9.87
C ASP A 60 9.54 -16.76 9.62
N ARG A 61 8.83 -17.52 8.77
CA ARG A 61 7.40 -17.32 8.54
C ARG A 61 6.62 -17.51 9.83
N GLN A 62 6.90 -18.60 10.56
CA GLN A 62 6.22 -18.88 11.82
C GLN A 62 6.57 -17.84 12.88
N ALA A 63 7.85 -17.45 13.00
CA ALA A 63 8.27 -16.44 13.95
C ALA A 63 7.58 -15.08 13.73
N LEU A 64 7.39 -14.67 12.47
CA LEU A 64 6.62 -13.47 12.15
C LEU A 64 5.16 -13.61 12.57
N LEU A 65 4.50 -14.73 12.26
CA LEU A 65 3.11 -14.95 12.64
C LEU A 65 2.94 -14.98 14.17
N ASP A 66 3.84 -15.61 14.90
CA ASP A 66 3.81 -15.63 16.38
C ASP A 66 4.01 -14.23 16.97
N THR A 67 4.89 -13.43 16.34
CA THR A 67 5.13 -12.02 16.69
C THR A 67 3.87 -11.19 16.49
N LEU A 68 3.21 -11.32 15.33
CA LEU A 68 1.97 -10.62 15.02
C LEU A 68 0.82 -11.05 15.94
N ALA A 69 0.67 -12.34 16.17
CA ALA A 69 -0.39 -12.90 17.01
C ALA A 69 -0.28 -12.43 18.47
N SER A 70 0.96 -12.24 18.96
CA SER A 70 1.22 -11.72 20.30
C SER A 70 0.81 -10.25 20.45
N ALA A 71 0.85 -9.47 19.37
CA ALA A 71 0.45 -8.07 19.35
C ALA A 71 -1.07 -7.89 19.11
N ALA A 72 -1.61 -8.64 18.16
CA ALA A 72 -3.02 -8.60 17.77
C ALA A 72 -3.43 -9.97 17.15
N PRO A 73 -4.03 -10.88 17.93
CA PRO A 73 -4.21 -12.29 17.52
C PRO A 73 -5.06 -12.48 16.26
N ASP A 74 -6.07 -11.64 16.05
CA ASP A 74 -6.97 -11.80 14.90
C ASP A 74 -6.29 -11.48 13.55
N VAL A 75 -5.18 -10.72 13.58
CA VAL A 75 -4.46 -10.32 12.36
C VAL A 75 -3.65 -11.44 11.73
N VAL A 76 -3.66 -12.65 12.29
CA VAL A 76 -3.03 -13.84 11.67
C VAL A 76 -4.06 -14.86 11.20
N GLN A 77 -5.37 -14.54 11.26
CA GLN A 77 -6.43 -15.40 10.72
C GLN A 77 -6.23 -15.71 9.23
N TYR A 78 -5.63 -14.76 8.50
CA TYR A 78 -5.24 -14.91 7.11
C TYR A 78 -3.74 -14.68 6.99
N GLU A 79 -2.97 -15.75 7.17
CA GLU A 79 -1.52 -15.68 7.37
C GLU A 79 -0.76 -15.01 6.22
N ASP A 80 -1.14 -15.29 4.97
CA ASP A 80 -0.43 -14.71 3.81
C ASP A 80 -0.69 -13.19 3.70
N GLU A 81 -1.94 -12.76 3.95
CA GLU A 81 -2.29 -11.35 4.05
C GLU A 81 -1.61 -10.66 5.24
N ALA A 82 -1.45 -11.34 6.37
CA ALA A 82 -0.71 -10.85 7.53
C ALA A 82 0.77 -10.61 7.21
N ILE A 83 1.39 -11.55 6.49
CA ILE A 83 2.78 -11.46 6.04
C ILE A 83 2.95 -10.29 5.06
N ASP A 84 2.06 -10.16 4.08
CA ASP A 84 2.14 -9.07 3.12
C ASP A 84 1.88 -7.70 3.77
N ALA A 85 0.94 -7.63 4.72
CA ALA A 85 0.71 -6.42 5.52
C ALA A 85 1.95 -6.04 6.34
N ALA A 86 2.61 -7.01 6.98
CA ALA A 86 3.84 -6.79 7.73
C ALA A 86 4.99 -6.30 6.83
N ARG A 87 5.20 -6.95 5.69
CA ARG A 87 6.21 -6.56 4.70
C ARG A 87 5.97 -5.14 4.17
N ASN A 88 4.73 -4.81 3.85
CA ASN A 88 4.34 -3.45 3.42
C ASN A 88 4.53 -2.43 4.55
N GLN A 89 4.21 -2.80 5.80
CA GLN A 89 4.42 -1.95 6.96
C GLN A 89 5.91 -1.66 7.19
N CYS A 90 6.80 -2.62 6.96
CA CYS A 90 8.24 -2.40 7.05
C CYS A 90 8.73 -1.31 6.07
N SER A 91 8.17 -1.20 4.86
CA SER A 91 8.49 -0.08 3.96
C SER A 91 8.19 1.28 4.59
N ALA A 92 7.06 1.42 5.30
CA ALA A 92 6.71 2.66 5.99
C ALA A 92 7.62 2.92 7.20
N ILE A 93 7.96 1.89 7.97
CA ILE A 93 8.89 1.98 9.10
C ILE A 93 10.28 2.41 8.62
N ASN A 94 10.82 1.71 7.64
CA ASN A 94 12.16 1.92 7.10
C ASN A 94 12.27 3.22 6.29
N GLY A 95 11.20 3.62 5.63
CA GLY A 95 11.09 4.89 4.89
C GLY A 95 10.84 6.11 5.77
N GLY A 96 10.70 5.95 7.10
CA GLY A 96 10.47 7.07 8.02
C GLY A 96 9.10 7.75 7.84
N ALA A 97 8.08 7.01 7.42
CA ALA A 97 6.74 7.55 7.24
C ALA A 97 6.14 8.06 8.56
N GLY A 98 5.30 9.09 8.48
CA GLY A 98 4.46 9.53 9.60
C GLY A 98 3.22 8.64 9.77
N MET A 99 2.53 8.78 10.92
CA MET A 99 1.26 8.10 11.20
C MET A 99 1.34 6.57 11.04
N LEU A 100 2.42 5.96 11.52
CA LEU A 100 2.68 4.52 11.35
C LEU A 100 1.55 3.65 11.90
N ASP A 101 0.89 4.07 12.98
CA ASP A 101 -0.19 3.31 13.62
C ASP A 101 -1.46 3.33 12.76
N TYR A 102 -1.81 4.49 12.21
CA TYR A 102 -2.90 4.61 11.23
C TYR A 102 -2.63 3.79 9.97
N LEU A 103 -1.40 3.80 9.46
CA LEU A 103 -1.04 3.01 8.29
C LEU A 103 -1.10 1.50 8.57
N ALA A 104 -0.60 1.06 9.72
CA ALA A 104 -0.68 -0.34 10.13
C ALA A 104 -2.15 -0.76 10.36
N ALA A 105 -2.98 0.07 10.99
CA ALA A 105 -4.40 -0.20 11.18
C ALA A 105 -5.12 -0.46 9.85
N GLN A 106 -4.83 0.34 8.81
CA GLN A 106 -5.39 0.11 7.47
C GLN A 106 -4.86 -1.17 6.81
N ARG A 107 -3.56 -1.43 6.89
CA ARG A 107 -2.92 -2.60 6.25
C ARG A 107 -3.34 -3.92 6.87
N PHE A 108 -3.56 -3.93 8.18
CA PHE A 108 -4.02 -5.09 8.93
C PHE A 108 -5.55 -5.14 9.09
N THR A 109 -6.28 -4.28 8.39
CA THR A 109 -7.74 -4.39 8.25
C THR A 109 -8.06 -4.96 6.88
N TYR A 110 -8.45 -6.22 6.86
CA TYR A 110 -8.78 -6.94 5.63
C TYR A 110 -9.82 -8.02 5.90
N LYS A 111 -10.66 -8.29 4.90
CA LYS A 111 -11.78 -9.24 5.00
C LYS A 111 -12.68 -8.90 6.19
N ASP A 112 -12.78 -9.78 7.18
CA ASP A 112 -13.51 -9.66 8.44
C ASP A 112 -12.63 -9.24 9.62
N VAL A 113 -11.31 -9.11 9.44
CA VAL A 113 -10.39 -8.61 10.46
C VAL A 113 -10.41 -7.08 10.47
N THR A 114 -10.66 -6.49 11.65
CA THR A 114 -10.55 -5.05 11.88
C THR A 114 -9.44 -4.78 12.90
N THR A 115 -8.47 -3.96 12.51
CA THR A 115 -7.34 -3.58 13.38
C THR A 115 -7.47 -2.12 13.80
N THR A 116 -7.52 -1.88 15.10
CA THR A 116 -7.53 -0.52 15.68
C THR A 116 -6.12 0.09 15.69
N GLU A 117 -6.01 1.42 15.81
CA GLU A 117 -4.69 2.08 15.92
C GLU A 117 -3.91 1.64 17.18
N GLU A 118 -4.60 1.26 18.27
CA GLU A 118 -3.92 0.74 19.47
C GLU A 118 -3.28 -0.63 19.21
N GLN A 119 -3.99 -1.52 18.52
CA GLN A 119 -3.44 -2.81 18.07
C GLN A 119 -2.32 -2.59 17.05
N ALA A 120 -2.51 -1.66 16.14
CA ALA A 120 -1.51 -1.31 15.12
C ALA A 120 -0.22 -0.76 15.72
N ALA A 121 -0.30 0.02 16.82
CA ALA A 121 0.87 0.47 17.57
C ALA A 121 1.66 -0.72 18.16
N LYS A 122 0.95 -1.71 18.74
CA LYS A 122 1.57 -2.95 19.25
C LYS A 122 2.21 -3.76 18.11
N ILE A 123 1.57 -3.83 16.94
CA ILE A 123 2.14 -4.47 15.75
C ILE A 123 3.42 -3.75 15.32
N ASN A 124 3.41 -2.41 15.25
CA ASN A 124 4.60 -1.62 14.89
C ASN A 124 5.76 -1.86 15.86
N GLU A 125 5.49 -1.93 17.16
CA GLU A 125 6.51 -2.27 18.18
C GLU A 125 7.04 -3.69 17.99
N ALA A 126 6.16 -4.66 17.75
CA ALA A 126 6.53 -6.06 17.55
C ALA A 126 7.38 -6.26 16.29
N LEU A 127 7.03 -5.61 15.17
CA LEU A 127 7.80 -5.65 13.93
C LEU A 127 9.19 -5.02 14.08
N LYS A 128 9.32 -3.92 14.84
CA LYS A 128 10.61 -3.30 15.12
C LYS A 128 11.47 -4.16 16.06
N SER A 129 10.90 -4.65 17.14
CA SER A 129 11.63 -5.41 18.17
C SER A 129 12.02 -6.82 17.75
N SER A 130 11.27 -7.43 16.82
CA SER A 130 11.64 -8.73 16.23
C SER A 130 12.79 -8.64 15.23
N GLY A 131 13.14 -7.44 14.77
CA GLY A 131 14.11 -7.25 13.69
C GLY A 131 13.60 -7.66 12.30
N PHE A 132 12.32 -8.02 12.14
CA PHE A 132 11.78 -8.45 10.84
C PHE A 132 11.90 -7.37 9.76
N CYS A 133 11.82 -6.09 10.14
CA CYS A 133 12.00 -4.98 9.20
C CYS A 133 13.48 -4.67 8.88
N GLU A 134 14.45 -5.33 9.52
CA GLU A 134 15.88 -5.15 9.27
C GLU A 134 16.38 -6.28 8.36
N PHE A 135 16.78 -5.97 7.12
CA PHE A 135 17.19 -6.97 6.12
C PHE A 135 18.23 -6.43 5.13
#